data_AF-Q4N2U0-F1
#
_entry.id   AF-Q4N2U0-F1
#
_cell.length_a   1.000
_cell.length_b   1.000
_cell.length_c   1.000
_cell.angle_alpha   90.00
_cell.angle_beta   90.00
_cell.angle_gamma   90.00
#
_symmetry.space_group_name_H-M   'P 1'
#
loop_
_entity.id
_entity.type
_entity.pdbx_description
1 polymer ?
#
loop_
_entity_poly.entity_id
_entity_poly.type
_entity_poly.pdbx_seq_one_letter_code
_entity_poly.pdbx_strand_id
1 'polypeptide(L)'
;MSVRSSGNPSVRSSGDNSGTKNSVRNLKTGIFSLIRSQKAYSIVLLVSRLILSVCQSAVSLDTWSRFSKLSRAPDDIDMSLETLESFTGDLTWVPTPDIPAEAPELYGLNRLFNLYLIRLSHYFHARILSFLVYFSSIIFGLLLVMCLFDVCTIVWRRKRVKNFYLFFRFGFYCVLFGLVFSQFMFLLYYNNLLCSMEGLYPFLFVKSGDDRLELLRTGACGFSQRLIFTYVISFLTLVPDAFLILIPILPAFRSYSFLNGMKYFGSIFLLITAFIALDTRRFISLGQSAKILDYAVEKYNEEAIRAGRPESVIKLLNKSKSMKMLNMKDVISYRVFKSIKDVGTQIDPKFRVPDDKFKFVRSLVHFNFARQLYEQSKQSSFYFFLVGIYTGVITVIDAMVGTVLIIKRHKFLLPIVVIVNFFYFFTNIVHCILLQFPMYLSKIFCKVTSYATDEEGILFETLALSHLSCKLKYVYNCSFALVIFLAVLGFANVVNLYFIHKAH
;
A
#
# COMPACT_ATOMS: atom_id res chain seq x y z
N MET A 1 38.61 80.86 -12.95
CA MET A 1 40.07 81.00 -13.11
C MET A 1 40.71 79.78 -12.45
N SER A 2 41.11 78.73 -13.18
CA SER A 2 42.44 78.53 -13.81
C SER A 2 43.55 78.66 -12.75
N VAL A 3 44.49 77.72 -12.47
CA VAL A 3 45.29 76.73 -13.22
C VAL A 3 45.94 75.82 -12.15
N ARG A 4 45.86 74.47 -12.19
CA ARG A 4 46.77 73.47 -12.80
C ARG A 4 48.20 73.35 -12.19
N SER A 5 48.62 72.08 -12.00
CA SER A 5 50.00 71.56 -12.05
C SER A 5 50.82 71.76 -10.78
N SER A 6 51.66 70.87 -10.24
CA SER A 6 52.33 69.60 -10.62
C SER A 6 53.13 69.20 -9.36
N GLY A 7 53.22 67.96 -8.86
CA GLY A 7 53.98 66.84 -9.42
C GLY A 7 55.36 66.72 -8.74
N ASN A 8 55.60 65.68 -7.91
CA ASN A 8 56.66 64.67 -8.14
C ASN A 8 56.77 63.59 -7.02
N PRO A 9 57.44 62.44 -7.31
CA PRO A 9 57.21 61.13 -6.71
C PRO A 9 58.40 60.58 -5.88
N SER A 10 58.20 59.44 -5.19
CA SER A 10 59.20 58.37 -4.97
C SER A 10 58.55 57.23 -4.16
N VAL A 11 58.22 56.08 -4.79
CA VAL A 11 59.02 54.82 -4.91
C VAL A 11 59.17 54.03 -3.60
N ARG A 12 58.49 52.88 -3.54
CA ARG A 12 58.87 51.54 -2.99
C ARG A 12 57.56 50.77 -2.74
N SER A 13 57.41 49.46 -2.89
CA SER A 13 58.16 48.36 -3.48
C SER A 13 57.23 47.14 -3.37
N SER A 14 57.23 46.25 -4.36
CA SER A 14 57.06 44.79 -4.23
C SER A 14 55.85 44.21 -3.50
N GLY A 15 55.07 43.39 -4.21
CA GLY A 15 54.08 42.52 -3.59
C GLY A 15 53.24 41.72 -4.58
N ASP A 16 53.88 40.88 -5.38
CA ASP A 16 53.22 39.78 -6.10
C ASP A 16 52.48 38.86 -5.11
N ASN A 17 51.15 38.82 -5.19
CA ASN A 17 50.30 37.66 -4.84
C ASN A 17 48.79 37.97 -4.98
N SER A 18 48.32 38.35 -6.17
CA SER A 18 46.89 38.64 -6.41
C SER A 18 46.22 37.84 -7.54
N GLY A 19 46.95 36.94 -8.21
CA GLY A 19 46.45 36.21 -9.39
C GLY A 19 45.44 35.09 -9.12
N THR A 20 45.54 34.37 -7.99
CA THR A 20 44.74 33.14 -7.76
C THR A 20 43.51 33.33 -6.86
N LYS A 21 43.44 34.42 -6.06
CA LYS A 21 42.27 34.71 -5.22
C LYS A 21 41.12 35.40 -5.97
N ASN A 22 41.41 36.08 -7.08
CA ASN A 22 40.38 36.76 -7.88
C ASN A 22 39.61 35.80 -8.81
N SER A 23 40.24 34.72 -9.27
CA SER A 23 39.56 33.70 -10.11
C SER A 23 38.49 32.93 -9.32
N VAL A 24 38.79 32.52 -8.08
CA VAL A 24 37.83 31.77 -7.23
C VAL A 24 36.71 32.67 -6.66
N ARG A 25 37.00 33.95 -6.37
CA ARG A 25 35.95 34.91 -5.98
C ARG A 25 35.04 35.25 -7.16
N ASN A 26 35.60 35.49 -8.35
CA ASN A 26 34.81 35.81 -9.55
C ASN A 26 33.97 34.64 -10.05
N LEU A 27 34.41 33.38 -9.84
CA LEU A 27 33.59 32.21 -10.14
C LEU A 27 32.42 32.07 -9.15
N LYS A 28 32.64 32.33 -7.85
CA LYS A 28 31.58 32.31 -6.81
C LYS A 28 30.58 33.47 -7.01
N THR A 29 31.02 34.68 -7.36
CA THR A 29 30.10 35.78 -7.67
C THR A 29 29.44 35.63 -9.03
N GLY A 30 30.08 35.01 -10.03
CA GLY A 30 29.50 34.69 -11.33
C GLY A 30 28.31 33.72 -11.22
N ILE A 31 28.48 32.61 -10.50
CA ILE A 31 27.41 31.62 -10.27
C ILE A 31 26.26 32.23 -9.45
N PHE A 32 26.55 32.98 -8.38
CA PHE A 32 25.53 33.67 -7.58
C PHE A 32 24.84 34.81 -8.33
N SER A 33 25.53 35.50 -9.24
CA SER A 33 24.95 36.56 -10.08
C SER A 33 24.05 36.00 -11.19
N LEU A 34 24.37 34.81 -11.72
CA LEU A 34 23.52 34.09 -12.67
C LEU A 34 22.20 33.66 -12.01
N ILE A 35 22.26 33.11 -10.79
CA ILE A 35 21.11 32.73 -9.96
C ILE A 35 20.21 33.94 -9.62
N ARG A 36 20.77 35.16 -9.59
CA ARG A 36 20.01 36.38 -9.32
C ARG A 36 19.09 36.79 -10.47
N SER A 37 19.30 36.29 -11.68
CA SER A 37 18.37 36.54 -12.79
C SER A 37 17.21 35.54 -12.77
N GLN A 38 15.98 36.04 -12.67
CA GLN A 38 14.76 35.23 -12.64
C GLN A 38 14.62 34.31 -13.88
N LYS A 39 15.30 34.64 -14.99
CA LYS A 39 15.35 33.82 -16.21
C LYS A 39 16.29 32.63 -16.10
N ALA A 40 17.52 32.81 -15.60
CA ALA A 40 18.47 31.71 -15.44
C ALA A 40 17.99 30.71 -14.38
N TYR A 41 17.33 31.19 -13.32
CA TYR A 41 16.73 30.32 -12.30
C TYR A 41 15.64 29.41 -12.88
N SER A 42 14.73 29.94 -13.70
CA SER A 42 13.70 29.13 -14.36
C SER A 42 14.27 28.12 -15.37
N ILE A 43 15.34 28.48 -16.08
CA ILE A 43 16.01 27.58 -17.04
C ILE A 43 16.72 26.44 -16.31
N VAL A 44 17.42 26.72 -15.21
CA VAL A 44 18.10 25.70 -14.40
C VAL A 44 17.11 24.70 -13.82
N LEU A 45 15.95 25.15 -13.34
CA LEU A 45 14.90 24.26 -12.84
C LEU A 45 14.26 23.41 -13.94
N LEU A 46 14.09 23.97 -15.14
CA LEU A 46 13.58 23.24 -16.30
C LEU A 46 14.56 22.15 -16.76
N VAL A 47 15.85 22.46 -16.85
CA VAL A 47 16.90 21.48 -17.19
C VAL A 47 17.00 20.40 -16.11
N SER A 48 16.92 20.79 -14.83
CA SER A 48 16.92 19.84 -13.71
C SER A 48 15.73 18.88 -13.79
N ARG A 49 14.53 19.38 -14.12
CA ARG A 49 13.33 18.54 -14.30
C ARG A 49 13.51 17.56 -15.45
N LEU A 50 14.04 18.01 -16.60
CA LEU A 50 14.27 17.14 -17.75
C LEU A 50 15.24 16.00 -17.40
N ILE A 51 16.38 16.33 -16.78
CA ILE A 51 17.37 15.33 -16.35
C ILE A 51 16.73 14.32 -15.39
N LEU A 52 16.04 14.82 -14.34
CA LEU A 52 15.40 13.94 -13.36
C LEU A 52 14.29 13.08 -13.98
N SER A 53 13.53 13.59 -14.94
CA SER A 53 12.49 12.82 -15.63
C SER A 53 13.07 11.69 -16.50
N VAL A 54 14.18 11.96 -17.20
CA VAL A 54 14.89 10.95 -17.99
C VAL A 54 15.52 9.89 -17.08
N CYS A 55 16.17 10.32 -15.98
CA CYS A 55 16.73 9.39 -15.00
C CYS A 55 15.65 8.49 -14.38
N GLN A 56 14.50 9.05 -14.01
CA GLN A 56 13.37 8.32 -13.46
C GLN A 56 12.85 7.25 -14.42
N SER A 57 12.64 7.61 -15.69
CA SER A 57 12.22 6.68 -16.74
C SER A 57 13.26 5.59 -17.00
N ALA A 58 14.54 5.94 -17.09
CA ALA A 58 15.64 5.00 -17.31
C ALA A 58 15.77 3.98 -16.17
N VAL A 59 15.74 4.44 -14.92
CA VAL A 59 15.79 3.57 -13.73
C VAL A 59 14.57 2.66 -13.66
N SER A 60 13.39 3.19 -14.00
CA SER A 60 12.16 2.40 -14.04
C SER A 60 12.19 1.31 -15.11
N LEU A 61 12.71 1.62 -16.30
CA LEU A 61 12.85 0.66 -17.41
C LEU A 61 13.92 -0.39 -17.15
N ASP A 62 15.07 -0.03 -16.57
CA ASP A 62 16.10 -1.00 -16.16
C ASP A 62 15.54 -1.94 -15.08
N THR A 63 14.86 -1.39 -14.07
CA THR A 63 14.22 -2.18 -13.02
C THR A 63 13.15 -3.11 -13.60
N TRP A 64 12.31 -2.61 -14.52
CA TRP A 64 11.32 -3.43 -15.22
C TRP A 64 11.97 -4.53 -16.06
N SER A 65 13.00 -4.24 -16.84
CA SER A 65 13.68 -5.24 -17.69
C SER A 65 14.27 -6.38 -16.87
N ARG A 66 14.85 -6.07 -15.70
CA ARG A 66 15.42 -7.08 -14.81
C ARG A 66 14.36 -7.86 -14.04
N PHE A 67 13.32 -7.18 -13.55
CA PHE A 67 12.24 -7.81 -12.80
C PHE A 67 11.30 -8.65 -13.70
N SER A 68 11.09 -8.23 -14.95
CA SER A 68 10.26 -8.96 -15.92
C SER A 68 10.86 -10.30 -16.32
N LYS A 69 12.19 -10.39 -16.42
CA LYS A 69 12.90 -11.66 -16.64
C LYS A 69 12.65 -12.66 -15.52
N LEU A 70 12.42 -12.19 -14.29
CA LEU A 70 12.10 -13.01 -13.12
C LEU A 70 10.61 -13.36 -13.01
N SER A 71 9.75 -12.73 -13.80
CA SER A 71 8.29 -12.83 -13.69
C SER A 71 7.63 -13.68 -14.78
N ARG A 72 8.37 -14.09 -15.83
CA ARG A 72 7.81 -14.86 -16.96
C ARG A 72 7.53 -16.31 -16.58
N ALA A 73 6.28 -16.62 -16.26
CA ALA A 73 5.86 -18.01 -16.11
C ALA A 73 5.56 -18.63 -17.49
N PRO A 74 5.68 -19.97 -17.64
CA PRO A 74 5.05 -20.69 -18.74
C PRO A 74 3.53 -20.43 -18.78
N ASP A 75 2.92 -20.50 -19.96
CA ASP A 75 1.49 -20.18 -20.16
C ASP A 75 0.53 -21.00 -19.26
N ASP A 76 0.90 -22.22 -18.90
CA ASP A 76 0.13 -23.10 -17.99
C ASP A 76 0.08 -22.58 -16.53
N ILE A 77 1.06 -21.75 -16.15
CA ILE A 77 1.20 -21.12 -14.83
C ILE A 77 0.65 -19.68 -14.88
N ASP A 78 0.79 -18.99 -16.02
CA ASP A 78 0.35 -17.60 -16.25
C ASP A 78 -1.16 -17.47 -16.55
N MET A 79 -1.98 -18.23 -15.83
CA MET A 79 -3.43 -18.07 -15.86
C MET A 79 -3.88 -17.11 -14.76
N SER A 80 -4.90 -16.30 -15.07
CA SER A 80 -5.48 -15.36 -14.12
C SER A 80 -5.91 -16.04 -12.81
N LEU A 81 -5.81 -15.34 -11.67
CA LEU A 81 -6.33 -15.83 -10.39
C LEU A 81 -7.81 -16.23 -10.46
N GLU A 82 -8.58 -15.59 -11.35
CA GLU A 82 -10.03 -15.79 -11.49
C GLU A 82 -10.39 -17.07 -12.25
N THR A 83 -9.47 -17.61 -13.06
CA THR A 83 -9.68 -18.85 -13.82
C THR A 83 -9.15 -20.09 -13.09
N LEU A 84 -8.64 -19.93 -11.86
CA LEU A 84 -8.13 -21.04 -11.06
C LEU A 84 -9.22 -22.03 -10.63
N GLU A 85 -10.43 -21.54 -10.33
CA GLU A 85 -11.58 -22.39 -9.94
C GLU A 85 -12.08 -23.34 -11.04
N SER A 86 -11.69 -23.08 -12.29
CA SER A 86 -12.00 -23.88 -13.47
C SER A 86 -10.82 -24.71 -13.97
N PHE A 87 -9.70 -24.71 -13.24
CA PHE A 87 -8.52 -25.45 -13.67
C PHE A 87 -8.73 -26.96 -13.52
N THR A 88 -8.56 -27.69 -14.62
CA THR A 88 -8.68 -29.16 -14.70
C THR A 88 -7.38 -29.84 -15.16
N GLY A 89 -6.28 -29.09 -15.22
CA GLY A 89 -4.97 -29.61 -15.66
C GLY A 89 -4.27 -30.44 -14.58
N ASP A 90 -3.16 -31.05 -14.97
CA ASP A 90 -2.35 -31.85 -14.06
C ASP A 90 -1.69 -30.99 -12.96
N LEU A 91 -1.88 -31.40 -11.71
CA LEU A 91 -1.34 -30.75 -10.51
C LEU A 91 -0.12 -31.49 -9.95
N THR A 92 0.33 -32.60 -10.55
CA THR A 92 1.39 -33.45 -10.00
C THR A 92 2.73 -32.75 -9.79
N TRP A 93 3.01 -31.73 -10.59
CA TRP A 93 4.21 -30.90 -10.51
C TRP A 93 4.17 -29.89 -9.35
N VAL A 94 2.99 -29.62 -8.75
CA VAL A 94 2.85 -28.60 -7.71
C VAL A 94 3.47 -29.12 -6.39
N PRO A 95 4.44 -28.40 -5.81
CA PRO A 95 5.08 -28.81 -4.57
C PRO A 95 4.10 -28.90 -3.39
N THR A 96 4.36 -29.84 -2.49
CA THR A 96 3.70 -29.97 -1.19
C THR A 96 4.74 -29.81 -0.09
N PRO A 97 4.40 -29.17 1.05
CA PRO A 97 5.34 -29.02 2.16
C PRO A 97 5.63 -30.39 2.80
N ASP A 98 6.80 -30.51 3.43
CA ASP A 98 7.09 -31.62 4.33
C ASP A 98 6.12 -31.54 5.53
N ILE A 99 5.46 -32.65 5.85
CA ILE A 99 4.44 -32.71 6.90
C ILE A 99 5.13 -32.64 8.28
N PRO A 100 4.89 -31.60 9.10
CA PRO A 100 5.39 -31.56 10.47
C PRO A 100 4.83 -32.73 11.30
N ALA A 101 5.61 -33.23 12.27
CA ALA A 101 5.18 -34.35 13.12
C ALA A 101 3.88 -34.09 13.92
N GLU A 102 3.54 -32.81 14.15
CA GLU A 102 2.36 -32.36 14.90
C GLU A 102 1.23 -31.83 13.98
N ALA A 103 1.38 -31.93 12.66
CA ALA A 103 0.42 -31.38 11.71
C ALA A 103 -0.71 -32.37 11.37
N PRO A 104 -1.90 -31.86 10.96
CA PRO A 104 -2.99 -32.72 10.54
C PRO A 104 -2.59 -33.59 9.33
N GLU A 105 -3.18 -34.79 9.20
CA GLU A 105 -2.89 -35.75 8.11
C GLU A 105 -3.00 -35.17 6.68
N LEU A 106 -3.78 -34.09 6.50
CA LEU A 106 -4.00 -33.43 5.21
C LEU A 106 -3.22 -32.12 5.04
N TYR A 107 -2.30 -31.80 5.93
CA TYR A 107 -1.60 -30.52 5.96
C TYR A 107 -0.84 -30.23 4.65
N GLY A 108 -1.26 -29.20 3.92
CA GLY A 108 -0.57 -28.73 2.71
C GLY A 108 -0.65 -29.68 1.50
N LEU A 109 -1.44 -30.76 1.57
CA LEU A 109 -1.63 -31.71 0.47
C LEU A 109 -2.53 -31.18 -0.65
N ASN A 110 -3.24 -30.07 -0.41
CA ASN A 110 -4.08 -29.42 -1.40
C ASN A 110 -3.23 -28.71 -2.47
N ARG A 111 -2.91 -29.44 -3.53
CA ARG A 111 -2.13 -28.91 -4.66
C ARG A 111 -2.83 -27.77 -5.40
N LEU A 112 -4.16 -27.72 -5.39
CA LEU A 112 -4.90 -26.60 -5.98
C LEU A 112 -4.71 -25.31 -5.17
N PHE A 113 -4.65 -25.41 -3.84
CA PHE A 113 -4.30 -24.28 -2.97
C PHE A 113 -2.82 -23.89 -3.08
N ASN A 114 -1.91 -24.84 -3.20
CA ASN A 114 -0.50 -24.52 -3.42
C ASN A 114 -0.29 -23.81 -4.78
N LEU A 115 -1.04 -24.22 -5.81
CA LEU A 115 -1.10 -23.51 -7.09
C LEU A 115 -1.69 -22.10 -6.95
N TYR A 116 -2.71 -21.92 -6.10
CA TYR A 116 -3.22 -20.59 -5.74
C TYR A 116 -2.11 -19.71 -5.15
N LEU A 117 -1.31 -20.21 -4.21
CA LEU A 117 -0.21 -19.43 -3.61
C LEU A 117 0.87 -19.07 -4.63
N ILE A 118 1.21 -19.98 -5.54
CA ILE A 118 2.14 -19.71 -6.65
C ILE A 118 1.57 -18.59 -7.54
N ARG A 119 0.32 -18.70 -7.98
CA ARG A 119 -0.33 -17.67 -8.80
C ARG A 119 -0.48 -16.33 -8.08
N LEU A 120 -0.71 -16.36 -6.77
CA LEU A 120 -0.76 -15.17 -5.95
C LEU A 120 0.60 -14.44 -5.93
N SER A 121 1.70 -15.18 -5.86
CA SER A 121 3.05 -14.63 -6.03
C SER A 121 3.21 -13.96 -7.40
N HIS A 122 2.87 -14.67 -8.49
CA HIS A 122 2.90 -14.11 -9.85
C HIS A 122 2.03 -12.86 -10.01
N TYR A 123 0.86 -12.83 -9.37
CA TYR A 123 0.01 -11.66 -9.34
C TYR A 123 0.70 -10.46 -8.68
N PHE A 124 1.39 -10.66 -7.56
CA PHE A 124 2.19 -9.60 -6.93
C PHE A 124 3.31 -9.12 -7.84
N HIS A 125 4.01 -10.03 -8.54
CA HIS A 125 4.99 -9.67 -9.55
C HIS A 125 4.39 -8.82 -10.68
N ALA A 126 3.27 -9.25 -11.25
CA ALA A 126 2.58 -8.55 -12.33
C ALA A 126 2.10 -7.15 -11.89
N ARG A 127 1.62 -7.01 -10.65
CA ARG A 127 1.29 -5.71 -10.07
C ARG A 127 2.52 -4.82 -9.97
N ILE A 128 3.63 -5.30 -9.40
CA ILE A 128 4.88 -4.55 -9.29
C ILE A 128 5.36 -4.07 -10.68
N LEU A 129 5.35 -4.95 -11.68
CA LEU A 129 5.72 -4.61 -13.07
C LEU A 129 4.81 -3.53 -13.66
N SER A 130 3.51 -3.66 -13.47
CA SER A 130 2.52 -2.70 -13.96
C SER A 130 2.72 -1.33 -13.32
N PHE A 131 2.95 -1.28 -12.00
CA PHE A 131 3.21 -0.03 -11.28
C PHE A 131 4.57 0.59 -11.63
N LEU A 132 5.58 -0.22 -11.98
CA LEU A 132 6.84 0.31 -12.48
C LEU A 132 6.65 0.98 -13.85
N VAL A 133 5.98 0.35 -14.81
CA VAL A 133 5.91 0.90 -16.18
C VAL A 133 4.85 1.97 -16.34
N TYR A 134 3.60 1.68 -15.96
CA TYR A 134 2.48 2.57 -16.29
C TYR A 134 2.57 3.89 -15.54
N PHE A 135 2.86 3.86 -14.23
CA PHE A 135 2.98 5.09 -13.45
C PHE A 135 4.20 5.92 -13.85
N SER A 136 5.37 5.29 -14.05
CA SER A 136 6.56 6.01 -14.52
C SER A 136 6.35 6.65 -15.89
N SER A 137 5.67 5.96 -16.81
CA SER A 137 5.36 6.50 -18.14
C SER A 137 4.40 7.69 -18.06
N ILE A 138 3.37 7.62 -17.20
CA ILE A 138 2.44 8.73 -16.97
C ILE A 138 3.15 9.90 -16.30
N ILE A 139 3.97 9.66 -15.27
CA ILE A 139 4.77 10.68 -14.58
C ILE A 139 5.70 11.39 -15.58
N PHE A 140 6.42 10.63 -16.40
CA PHE A 140 7.28 11.16 -17.45
C PHE A 140 6.50 12.02 -18.45
N GLY A 141 5.35 11.53 -18.94
CA GLY A 141 4.48 12.27 -19.84
C GLY A 141 3.98 13.59 -19.24
N LEU A 142 3.53 13.58 -17.99
CA LEU A 142 3.08 14.79 -17.28
C LEU A 142 4.22 15.78 -17.06
N LEU A 143 5.42 15.31 -16.71
CA LEU A 143 6.61 16.17 -16.56
C LEU A 143 7.01 16.81 -17.89
N LEU A 144 6.93 16.07 -19.00
CA LEU A 144 7.20 16.57 -20.35
C LEU A 144 6.19 17.65 -20.75
N VAL A 145 4.89 17.42 -20.52
CA VAL A 145 3.83 18.42 -20.73
C VAL A 145 4.08 19.68 -19.90
N MET A 146 4.49 19.54 -18.64
CA MET A 146 4.87 20.70 -17.81
C MET A 146 6.08 21.44 -18.35
N CYS A 147 7.11 20.74 -18.83
CA CYS A 147 8.28 21.36 -19.47
C CYS A 147 7.89 22.16 -20.72
N LEU A 148 7.05 21.60 -21.60
CA LEU A 148 6.55 22.29 -22.79
C LEU A 148 5.77 23.54 -22.41
N PHE A 149 4.91 23.44 -21.40
CA PHE A 149 4.13 24.57 -20.92
C PHE A 149 5.03 25.67 -20.33
N ASP A 150 6.06 25.32 -19.57
CA ASP A 150 7.06 26.25 -19.05
C ASP A 150 7.81 26.97 -20.18
N VAL A 151 8.24 26.26 -21.24
CA VAL A 151 8.85 26.88 -22.43
C VAL A 151 7.90 27.85 -23.12
N CYS A 152 6.65 27.45 -23.35
CA CYS A 152 5.62 28.29 -23.96
C CYS A 152 5.39 29.59 -23.17
N THR A 153 5.40 29.54 -21.84
CA THR A 153 5.22 30.75 -21.01
C THR A 153 6.43 31.67 -20.96
N ILE A 154 7.64 31.12 -21.08
CA ILE A 154 8.87 31.92 -21.21
C ILE A 154 8.82 32.74 -22.50
N VAL A 155 8.29 32.17 -23.58
CA VAL A 155 8.15 32.80 -24.91
C VAL A 155 6.94 33.75 -24.98
N TRP A 156 5.75 33.32 -24.56
CA TRP A 156 4.50 34.10 -24.62
C TRP A 156 4.20 34.84 -23.30
N ARG A 157 4.92 35.94 -23.05
CA ARG A 157 4.77 36.76 -21.83
C ARG A 157 3.50 37.64 -21.80
N ARG A 158 2.30 37.05 -21.75
CA ARG A 158 1.03 37.80 -21.55
C ARG A 158 0.58 37.76 -20.08
N LYS A 159 0.24 38.91 -19.50
CA LYS A 159 -0.23 39.04 -18.09
C LYS A 159 -1.43 38.13 -17.74
N ARG A 160 -2.39 37.93 -18.66
CA ARG A 160 -3.53 36.99 -18.46
C ARG A 160 -3.11 35.53 -18.37
N VAL A 161 -2.03 35.14 -19.06
CA VAL A 161 -1.51 33.76 -19.06
C VAL A 161 -0.89 33.42 -17.71
N LYS A 162 -0.39 34.40 -16.95
CA LYS A 162 0.30 34.17 -15.66
C LYS A 162 -0.58 33.55 -14.57
N ASN A 163 -1.82 34.00 -14.40
CA ASN A 163 -2.72 33.44 -13.37
C ASN A 163 -3.23 32.06 -13.76
N PHE A 164 -3.60 31.88 -15.04
CA PHE A 164 -3.99 30.58 -15.60
C PHE A 164 -2.84 29.56 -15.48
N TYR A 165 -1.62 30.00 -15.77
CA TYR A 165 -0.40 29.20 -15.65
C TYR A 165 -0.14 28.70 -14.23
N LEU A 166 -0.25 29.58 -13.22
CA LEU A 166 -0.04 29.21 -11.82
C LEU A 166 -1.07 28.17 -11.35
N PHE A 167 -2.34 28.33 -11.74
CA PHE A 167 -3.40 27.40 -11.41
C PHE A 167 -3.18 26.03 -12.07
N PHE A 168 -2.89 26.01 -13.37
CA PHE A 168 -2.62 24.79 -14.13
C PHE A 168 -1.39 24.05 -13.57
N ARG A 169 -0.32 24.78 -13.27
CA ARG A 169 0.91 24.25 -12.67
C ARG A 169 0.67 23.64 -11.30
N PHE A 170 -0.13 24.30 -10.45
CA PHE A 170 -0.54 23.76 -9.15
C PHE A 170 -1.33 22.46 -9.30
N GLY A 171 -2.33 22.44 -10.20
CA GLY A 171 -3.11 21.23 -10.48
C GLY A 171 -2.25 20.06 -10.97
N PHE A 172 -1.35 20.31 -11.93
CA PHE A 172 -0.42 19.30 -12.43
C PHE A 172 0.52 18.78 -11.33
N TYR A 173 1.03 19.67 -10.47
CA TYR A 173 1.85 19.25 -9.34
C TYR A 173 1.08 18.36 -8.36
N CYS A 174 -0.17 18.70 -8.02
CA CYS A 174 -1.00 17.86 -7.16
C CYS A 174 -1.23 16.47 -7.77
N VAL A 175 -1.48 16.38 -9.09
CA VAL A 175 -1.64 15.10 -9.80
C VAL A 175 -0.32 14.32 -9.80
N LEU A 176 0.80 14.95 -10.16
CA LEU A 176 2.13 14.33 -10.16
C LEU A 176 2.53 13.81 -8.79
N PHE A 177 2.34 14.62 -7.76
CA PHE A 177 2.56 14.24 -6.38
C PHE A 177 1.73 13.01 -6.00
N GLY A 178 0.43 13.05 -6.29
CA GLY A 178 -0.48 11.92 -6.04
C GLY A 178 -0.06 10.65 -6.76
N LEU A 179 0.40 10.73 -8.01
CA LEU A 179 0.85 9.58 -8.80
C LEU A 179 2.16 8.99 -8.28
N VAL A 180 3.19 9.82 -8.05
CA VAL A 180 4.48 9.38 -7.47
C VAL A 180 4.26 8.73 -6.10
N PHE A 181 3.42 9.36 -5.28
CA PHE A 181 3.10 8.85 -3.96
C PHE A 181 2.32 7.53 -3.99
N SER A 182 1.35 7.42 -4.91
CA SER A 182 0.61 6.17 -5.13
C SER A 182 1.55 5.06 -5.59
N GLN A 183 2.42 5.34 -6.57
CA GLN A 183 3.40 4.39 -7.06
C GLN A 183 4.28 3.86 -5.92
N PHE A 184 4.77 4.75 -5.06
CA PHE A 184 5.56 4.39 -3.88
C PHE A 184 4.80 3.44 -2.93
N MET A 185 3.58 3.81 -2.54
CA MET A 185 2.77 3.05 -1.60
C MET A 185 2.42 1.65 -2.11
N PHE A 186 2.04 1.53 -3.40
CA PHE A 186 1.73 0.23 -4.00
C PHE A 186 2.96 -0.66 -4.12
N LEU A 187 4.10 -0.13 -4.61
CA LEU A 187 5.32 -0.91 -4.74
C LEU A 187 5.82 -1.41 -3.38
N LEU A 188 5.79 -0.57 -2.35
CA LEU A 188 6.18 -0.97 -0.99
C LEU A 188 5.27 -2.07 -0.45
N TYR A 189 3.95 -1.94 -0.66
CA TYR A 189 2.98 -2.93 -0.20
C TYR A 189 3.15 -4.29 -0.87
N TYR A 190 3.15 -4.34 -2.21
CA TYR A 190 3.25 -5.61 -2.94
C TYR A 190 4.63 -6.25 -2.78
N ASN A 191 5.71 -5.47 -2.71
CA ASN A 191 7.04 -6.01 -2.44
C ASN A 191 7.13 -6.67 -1.05
N ASN A 192 6.50 -6.06 -0.03
CA ASN A 192 6.46 -6.66 1.31
C ASN A 192 5.61 -7.94 1.35
N LEU A 193 4.47 -7.96 0.64
CA LEU A 193 3.67 -9.18 0.49
C LEU A 193 4.46 -10.29 -0.21
N LEU A 194 5.13 -9.98 -1.31
CA LEU A 194 5.94 -10.92 -2.08
C LEU A 194 7.08 -11.50 -1.23
N CYS A 195 7.89 -10.64 -0.61
CA CYS A 195 8.94 -11.05 0.34
C CYS A 195 8.39 -11.94 1.47
N SER A 196 7.22 -11.60 2.00
CA SER A 196 6.63 -12.39 3.08
C SER A 196 6.14 -13.75 2.61
N MET A 197 5.61 -13.86 1.39
CA MET A 197 5.20 -15.14 0.80
C MET A 197 6.39 -16.05 0.54
N GLU A 198 7.46 -15.49 -0.04
CA GLU A 198 8.72 -16.19 -0.28
C GLU A 198 9.36 -16.69 1.01
N GLY A 199 9.31 -15.87 2.08
CA GLY A 199 9.86 -16.25 3.39
C GLY A 199 9.01 -17.26 4.16
N LEU A 200 7.67 -17.20 4.05
CA LEU A 200 6.77 -18.09 4.80
C LEU A 200 6.58 -19.45 4.13
N TYR A 201 6.63 -19.52 2.79
CA TYR A 201 6.39 -20.75 2.03
C TYR A 201 7.59 -21.10 1.13
N PRO A 202 8.80 -21.27 1.69
CA PRO A 202 10.01 -21.51 0.90
C PRO A 202 9.92 -22.79 0.07
N PHE A 203 9.13 -23.78 0.49
CA PHE A 203 8.93 -25.06 -0.23
C PHE A 203 8.30 -24.87 -1.62
N LEU A 204 7.55 -23.78 -1.85
CA LEU A 204 7.02 -23.44 -3.17
C LEU A 204 8.12 -22.91 -4.11
N PHE A 205 9.30 -22.61 -3.58
CA PHE A 205 10.41 -21.92 -4.25
C PHE A 205 11.70 -22.76 -4.32
N VAL A 206 11.60 -24.09 -4.16
CA VAL A 206 12.75 -25.01 -4.15
C VAL A 206 13.06 -25.55 -5.56
N LYS A 207 14.35 -25.78 -5.85
CA LYS A 207 14.84 -26.47 -7.05
C LYS A 207 14.22 -27.86 -7.17
N SER A 208 13.27 -28.04 -8.09
CA SER A 208 13.04 -29.35 -8.69
C SER A 208 13.91 -29.48 -9.95
N GLY A 209 14.17 -30.71 -10.40
CA GLY A 209 14.92 -30.99 -11.64
C GLY A 209 14.12 -30.72 -12.92
N ASP A 210 13.01 -29.99 -12.83
CA ASP A 210 12.05 -29.77 -13.90
C ASP A 210 12.19 -28.32 -14.42
N ASP A 211 12.49 -28.14 -15.72
CA ASP A 211 12.77 -26.84 -16.36
C ASP A 211 11.58 -25.86 -16.22
N ARG A 212 10.36 -26.37 -16.01
CA ARG A 212 9.14 -25.59 -15.77
C ARG A 212 9.15 -24.80 -14.45
N LEU A 213 9.96 -25.21 -13.47
CA LEU A 213 10.07 -24.59 -12.15
C LEU A 213 11.32 -23.69 -11.99
N GLU A 214 12.14 -23.54 -13.03
CA GLU A 214 13.38 -22.74 -12.95
C GLU A 214 13.13 -21.26 -12.58
N LEU A 215 11.89 -20.78 -12.75
CA LEU A 215 11.47 -19.42 -12.40
C LEU A 215 11.14 -19.21 -10.92
N LEU A 216 10.74 -20.25 -10.19
CA LEU A 216 10.47 -20.21 -8.73
C LEU A 216 11.78 -20.14 -7.91
N ARG A 217 12.94 -20.15 -8.58
CA ARG A 217 14.26 -20.56 -8.06
C ARG A 217 15.10 -19.46 -7.39
N THR A 218 14.74 -18.17 -7.51
CA THR A 218 15.63 -17.09 -7.01
C THR A 218 15.03 -16.08 -6.04
N GLY A 219 13.70 -16.04 -5.86
CA GLY A 219 13.05 -15.06 -4.98
C GLY A 219 13.25 -13.61 -5.43
N ALA A 220 12.17 -12.84 -5.54
CA ALA A 220 12.23 -11.44 -5.89
C ALA A 220 12.58 -10.53 -4.70
N CYS A 221 12.59 -11.03 -3.46
CA CYS A 221 12.82 -10.18 -2.29
C CYS A 221 14.19 -9.44 -2.31
N GLY A 222 15.21 -10.03 -2.95
CA GLY A 222 16.52 -9.39 -3.15
C GLY A 222 16.48 -8.12 -4.01
N PHE A 223 15.40 -7.85 -4.76
CA PHE A 223 15.23 -6.64 -5.58
C PHE A 223 14.74 -5.42 -4.82
N SER A 224 14.42 -5.54 -3.52
CA SER A 224 13.90 -4.44 -2.70
C SER A 224 14.76 -3.17 -2.79
N GLN A 225 16.09 -3.29 -2.79
CA GLN A 225 17.02 -2.16 -2.89
C GLN A 225 16.93 -1.38 -4.22
N ARG A 226 16.56 -2.06 -5.31
CA ARG A 226 16.35 -1.40 -6.61
C ARG A 226 14.98 -0.74 -6.68
N LEU A 227 13.95 -1.35 -6.09
CA LEU A 227 12.60 -0.77 -5.98
C LEU A 227 12.61 0.51 -5.13
N ILE A 228 13.09 0.41 -3.88
CA ILE A 228 14.28 1.16 -3.46
C ILE A 228 14.62 2.50 -4.15
N PHE A 229 15.69 2.40 -4.90
CA PHE A 229 16.25 3.46 -5.70
C PHE A 229 15.24 4.09 -6.67
N THR A 230 14.40 3.29 -7.34
CA THR A 230 13.39 3.79 -8.29
C THR A 230 12.44 4.78 -7.64
N TYR A 231 11.98 4.54 -6.41
CA TYR A 231 11.11 5.51 -5.73
C TYR A 231 11.86 6.78 -5.30
N VAL A 232 13.13 6.67 -4.86
CA VAL A 232 13.91 7.86 -4.44
C VAL A 232 14.05 8.80 -5.62
N ILE A 233 14.38 8.26 -6.79
CA ILE A 233 14.48 9.03 -8.02
C ILE A 233 13.12 9.63 -8.40
N SER A 234 12.01 8.89 -8.31
CA SER A 234 10.67 9.44 -8.55
C SER A 234 10.32 10.60 -7.61
N PHE A 235 10.65 10.54 -6.32
CA PHE A 235 10.42 11.66 -5.40
C PHE A 235 11.31 12.88 -5.69
N LEU A 236 12.56 12.65 -6.08
CA LEU A 236 13.48 13.74 -6.45
C LEU A 236 12.95 14.56 -7.62
N THR A 237 12.15 13.96 -8.54
CA THR A 237 11.49 14.71 -9.63
C THR A 237 10.53 15.80 -9.14
N LEU A 238 9.99 15.68 -7.92
CA LEU A 238 9.02 16.62 -7.34
C LEU A 238 9.68 17.80 -6.59
N VAL A 239 10.97 17.69 -6.24
CA VAL A 239 11.70 18.70 -5.45
C VAL A 239 11.76 20.06 -6.15
N PRO A 240 12.09 20.16 -7.46
CA PRO A 240 12.13 21.44 -8.17
C PRO A 240 10.79 22.20 -8.12
N ASP A 241 9.67 21.49 -8.11
CA ASP A 241 8.32 22.07 -8.13
C ASP A 241 7.82 22.47 -6.74
N ALA A 242 8.16 21.70 -5.69
CA ALA A 242 7.84 22.05 -4.31
C ALA A 242 8.44 23.41 -3.91
N PHE A 243 9.69 23.66 -4.31
CA PHE A 243 10.39 24.93 -4.02
C PHE A 243 9.71 26.15 -4.67
N LEU A 244 9.19 26.01 -5.90
CA LEU A 244 8.54 27.11 -6.61
C LEU A 244 7.16 27.49 -6.05
N ILE A 245 6.46 26.54 -5.41
CA ILE A 245 5.16 26.77 -4.77
C ILE A 245 5.32 27.44 -3.39
N LEU A 246 6.41 27.17 -2.67
CA LEU A 246 6.66 27.68 -1.32
C LEU A 246 7.11 29.15 -1.26
N ILE A 247 7.92 29.60 -2.24
CA ILE A 247 8.46 30.97 -2.31
C ILE A 247 7.39 32.09 -2.30
N PRO A 248 6.25 31.99 -3.02
CA PRO A 248 5.26 33.06 -3.06
C PRO A 248 4.32 33.16 -1.84
N ILE A 249 4.40 32.24 -0.86
CA ILE A 249 3.49 32.25 0.30
C ILE A 249 3.99 33.27 1.35
N LEU A 250 3.12 34.22 1.70
CA LEU A 250 3.34 35.21 2.75
C LEU A 250 3.75 34.52 4.06
N PRO A 251 4.79 35.01 4.77
CA PRO A 251 5.27 34.42 6.02
C PRO A 251 4.17 34.12 7.04
N ALA A 252 3.19 35.02 7.18
CA ALA A 252 2.07 34.90 8.13
C ALA A 252 1.13 33.71 7.87
N PHE A 253 1.04 33.22 6.63
CA PHE A 253 0.18 32.07 6.26
C PHE A 253 0.97 30.79 6.00
N ARG A 254 2.30 30.79 6.18
CA ARG A 254 3.13 29.61 5.87
C ARG A 254 2.78 28.41 6.74
N SER A 255 2.58 28.62 8.04
CA SER A 255 2.17 27.56 8.97
C SER A 255 0.79 27.00 8.60
N TYR A 256 -0.18 27.86 8.30
CA TYR A 256 -1.53 27.46 7.90
C TYR A 256 -1.55 26.73 6.55
N SER A 257 -0.76 27.19 5.57
CA SER A 257 -0.62 26.53 4.28
C SER A 257 0.10 25.17 4.39
N PHE A 258 1.09 25.07 5.28
CA PHE A 258 1.78 23.81 5.54
C PHE A 258 0.83 22.77 6.15
N LEU A 259 0.05 23.16 7.18
CA LEU A 259 -0.93 22.27 7.81
C LEU A 259 -1.98 21.77 6.82
N ASN A 260 -2.52 22.64 5.96
CA ASN A 260 -3.45 22.22 4.90
C ASN A 260 -2.79 21.34 3.82
N GLY A 261 -1.52 21.59 3.48
CA GLY A 261 -0.73 20.71 2.62
C GLY A 261 -0.60 19.29 3.19
N MET A 262 -0.33 19.19 4.50
CA MET A 262 -0.26 17.90 5.20
C MET A 262 -1.60 17.16 5.24
N LYS A 263 -2.74 17.89 5.25
CA LYS A 263 -4.07 17.29 5.11
C LYS A 263 -4.29 16.70 3.72
N TYR A 264 -3.91 17.39 2.65
CA TYR A 264 -3.94 16.82 1.29
C TYR A 264 -3.10 15.55 1.20
N PHE A 265 -1.90 15.57 1.76
CA PHE A 265 -1.03 14.39 1.85
C PHE A 265 -1.71 13.22 2.56
N GLY A 266 -2.23 13.47 3.77
CA GLY A 266 -2.92 12.46 4.55
C GLY A 266 -4.15 11.90 3.83
N SER A 267 -4.92 12.74 3.12
CA SER A 267 -6.04 12.25 2.33
C SER A 267 -5.60 11.32 1.20
N ILE A 268 -4.56 11.68 0.44
CA ILE A 268 -4.09 10.85 -0.67
C ILE A 268 -3.64 9.48 -0.12
N PHE A 269 -2.93 9.47 1.00
CA PHE A 269 -2.55 8.22 1.68
C PHE A 269 -3.77 7.39 2.08
N LEU A 270 -4.78 7.99 2.71
CA LEU A 270 -5.99 7.26 3.10
C LEU A 270 -6.70 6.62 1.90
N LEU A 271 -6.85 7.37 0.81
CA LEU A 271 -7.45 6.86 -0.42
C LEU A 271 -6.66 5.66 -0.96
N ILE A 272 -5.33 5.77 -1.05
CA ILE A 272 -4.48 4.66 -1.50
C ILE A 272 -4.63 3.44 -0.58
N THR A 273 -4.60 3.63 0.74
CA THR A 273 -4.77 2.51 1.68
C THR A 273 -6.14 1.84 1.57
N ALA A 274 -7.20 2.59 1.26
CA ALA A 274 -8.51 2.03 0.98
C ALA A 274 -8.48 1.14 -0.27
N PHE A 275 -7.88 1.60 -1.37
CA PHE A 275 -7.71 0.79 -2.59
C PHE A 275 -6.87 -0.47 -2.35
N ILE A 276 -5.79 -0.37 -1.57
CA ILE A 276 -4.97 -1.53 -1.17
C ILE A 276 -5.82 -2.56 -0.41
N ALA A 277 -6.67 -2.12 0.53
CA ALA A 277 -7.55 -3.02 1.26
C ALA A 277 -8.59 -3.70 0.36
N LEU A 278 -9.11 -2.98 -0.65
CA LEU A 278 -10.04 -3.55 -1.64
C LEU A 278 -9.35 -4.59 -2.54
N ASP A 279 -8.15 -4.29 -3.05
CA ASP A 279 -7.40 -5.25 -3.87
C ASP A 279 -7.04 -6.50 -3.07
N THR A 280 -6.66 -6.31 -1.79
CA THR A 280 -6.38 -7.40 -0.86
C THR A 280 -7.59 -8.29 -0.63
N ARG A 281 -8.77 -7.68 -0.47
CA ARG A 281 -10.02 -8.42 -0.38
C ARG A 281 -10.26 -9.31 -1.61
N ARG A 282 -9.95 -8.85 -2.83
CA ARG A 282 -10.21 -9.61 -4.06
C ARG A 282 -9.47 -10.94 -4.05
N PHE A 283 -8.16 -10.94 -3.86
CA PHE A 283 -7.40 -12.18 -3.89
C PHE A 283 -7.62 -13.06 -2.65
N ILE A 284 -7.86 -12.47 -1.46
CA ILE A 284 -8.26 -13.24 -0.28
C ILE A 284 -9.59 -13.96 -0.55
N SER A 285 -10.56 -13.29 -1.16
CA SER A 285 -11.86 -13.90 -1.45
C SER A 285 -11.79 -15.05 -2.46
N LEU A 286 -10.82 -15.03 -3.38
CA LEU A 286 -10.56 -16.14 -4.30
C LEU A 286 -9.96 -17.33 -3.56
N GLY A 287 -9.00 -17.10 -2.66
CA GLY A 287 -8.44 -18.18 -1.83
C GLY A 287 -9.44 -18.79 -0.85
N GLN A 288 -10.52 -18.06 -0.53
CA GLN A 288 -11.63 -18.53 0.31
C GLN A 288 -12.70 -19.32 -0.46
N SER A 289 -12.56 -19.51 -1.77
CA SER A 289 -13.55 -20.25 -2.53
C SER A 289 -13.58 -21.71 -2.09
N ALA A 290 -14.78 -22.29 -2.02
CA ALA A 290 -14.97 -23.66 -1.54
C ALA A 290 -14.14 -24.67 -2.35
N LYS A 291 -13.98 -24.45 -3.66
CA LYS A 291 -13.17 -25.31 -4.52
C LYS A 291 -11.67 -25.25 -4.18
N ILE A 292 -11.15 -24.09 -3.83
CA ILE A 292 -9.72 -23.89 -3.57
C ILE A 292 -9.37 -24.28 -2.13
N LEU A 293 -10.28 -24.05 -1.19
CA LEU A 293 -10.03 -24.17 0.24
C LEU A 293 -10.51 -25.49 0.85
N ASP A 294 -11.60 -26.06 0.34
CA ASP A 294 -12.32 -27.17 1.00
C ASP A 294 -11.89 -28.56 0.51
N TYR A 295 -10.64 -28.71 0.07
CA TYR A 295 -10.10 -30.00 -0.39
C TYR A 295 -10.28 -31.13 0.62
N ALA A 296 -10.14 -30.83 1.92
CA ALA A 296 -10.38 -31.80 2.98
C ALA A 296 -11.84 -32.28 3.04
N VAL A 297 -12.82 -31.39 2.75
CA VAL A 297 -14.25 -31.72 2.71
C VAL A 297 -14.60 -32.50 1.45
N GLU A 298 -14.01 -32.13 0.31
CA GLU A 298 -14.17 -32.86 -0.94
C GLU A 298 -13.63 -34.29 -0.82
N LYS A 299 -12.41 -34.45 -0.32
CA LYS A 299 -11.80 -35.76 -0.05
C LYS A 299 -12.61 -36.57 0.96
N TYR A 300 -13.06 -35.96 2.04
CA TYR A 300 -13.93 -36.63 3.02
C TYR A 300 -15.26 -37.08 2.41
N ASN A 301 -15.88 -36.24 1.58
CA ASN A 301 -17.13 -36.58 0.89
C ASN A 301 -16.91 -37.72 -0.12
N GLU A 302 -15.80 -37.70 -0.87
CA GLU A 302 -15.42 -38.80 -1.75
C GLU A 302 -15.19 -40.10 -0.99
N GLU A 303 -14.47 -40.08 0.12
CA GLU A 303 -14.24 -41.23 0.99
C GLU A 303 -15.55 -41.78 1.57
N ALA A 304 -16.44 -40.89 2.04
CA ALA A 304 -17.77 -41.25 2.54
C ALA A 304 -18.66 -41.89 1.47
N ILE A 305 -18.62 -41.38 0.23
CA ILE A 305 -19.34 -41.95 -0.91
C ILE A 305 -18.76 -43.32 -1.29
N ARG A 306 -17.43 -43.44 -1.38
CA ARG A 306 -16.74 -44.71 -1.69
C ARG A 306 -16.96 -45.76 -0.61
N ALA A 307 -17.08 -45.35 0.65
CA ALA A 307 -17.39 -46.23 1.78
C ALA A 307 -18.89 -46.59 1.88
N GLY A 308 -19.73 -46.17 0.93
CA GLY A 308 -21.17 -46.46 0.95
C GLY A 308 -21.94 -45.77 2.07
N ARG A 309 -21.43 -44.65 2.61
CA ARG A 309 -22.05 -43.86 3.69
C ARG A 309 -22.57 -42.49 3.18
N PRO A 310 -23.50 -42.45 2.19
CA PRO A 310 -23.94 -41.20 1.55
C PRO A 310 -24.63 -40.23 2.51
N GLU A 311 -25.16 -40.70 3.64
CA GLU A 311 -25.76 -39.84 4.68
C GLU A 311 -24.74 -39.04 5.50
N SER A 312 -23.49 -39.51 5.54
CA SER A 312 -22.37 -38.84 6.23
C SER A 312 -21.68 -37.80 5.37
N VAL A 313 -22.08 -37.66 4.10
CA VAL A 313 -21.58 -36.64 3.17
C VAL A 313 -22.00 -35.26 3.70
N ILE A 314 -21.02 -34.39 3.86
CA ILE A 314 -21.25 -32.98 4.17
C ILE A 314 -21.87 -32.33 2.92
N LYS A 315 -23.21 -32.33 2.82
CA LYS A 315 -24.01 -31.68 1.75
C LYS A 315 -23.92 -30.13 1.77
N LEU A 316 -22.79 -29.55 2.19
CA LEU A 316 -22.61 -28.11 2.37
C LEU A 316 -22.12 -27.37 1.12
N LEU A 317 -21.50 -28.05 0.14
CA LEU A 317 -21.02 -27.40 -1.09
C LEU A 317 -22.16 -26.70 -1.86
N ASN A 318 -23.36 -27.31 -1.90
CA ASN A 318 -24.53 -26.75 -2.60
C ASN A 318 -25.46 -25.89 -1.71
N LYS A 319 -25.29 -25.89 -0.39
CA LYS A 319 -26.15 -25.14 0.56
C LYS A 319 -25.53 -23.84 1.06
N SER A 320 -24.47 -23.38 0.40
CA SER A 320 -23.57 -22.31 0.83
C SER A 320 -24.19 -20.90 0.91
N LYS A 321 -25.46 -20.66 0.58
CA LYS A 321 -26.06 -19.32 0.61
C LYS A 321 -26.61 -18.86 1.97
N SER A 322 -26.69 -19.71 2.99
CA SER A 322 -27.38 -19.34 4.23
C SER A 322 -26.95 -20.20 5.42
N MET A 323 -25.87 -19.81 6.09
CA MET A 323 -25.71 -20.16 7.51
C MET A 323 -25.30 -18.92 8.29
N LYS A 324 -26.07 -18.62 9.34
CA LYS A 324 -25.77 -17.56 10.31
C LYS A 324 -24.53 -17.91 11.13
N MET A 325 -23.86 -16.86 11.63
CA MET A 325 -22.73 -16.89 12.56
C MET A 325 -22.86 -17.99 13.61
N LEU A 326 -21.72 -18.62 13.90
CA LEU A 326 -21.42 -19.57 14.97
C LEU A 326 -22.66 -20.30 15.49
N ASN A 327 -22.98 -21.44 14.89
CA ASN A 327 -23.87 -22.37 15.53
C ASN A 327 -23.14 -22.85 16.79
N MET A 328 -23.32 -22.15 17.92
CA MET A 328 -22.73 -22.47 19.22
C MET A 328 -22.99 -23.94 19.57
N LYS A 329 -24.08 -24.49 19.04
CA LYS A 329 -24.40 -25.91 19.00
C LYS A 329 -23.26 -26.80 18.50
N ASP A 330 -22.54 -26.45 17.43
CA ASP A 330 -21.50 -27.30 16.84
C ASP A 330 -20.23 -27.27 17.69
N VAL A 331 -19.86 -26.10 18.23
CA VAL A 331 -18.74 -25.95 19.18
C VAL A 331 -19.04 -26.64 20.51
N ILE A 332 -20.28 -26.50 21.02
CA ILE A 332 -20.75 -27.21 22.21
C ILE A 332 -20.76 -28.72 21.94
N SER A 333 -21.27 -29.15 20.78
CA SER A 333 -21.27 -30.57 20.40
C SER A 333 -19.84 -31.11 20.38
N TYR A 334 -18.89 -30.41 19.76
CA TYR A 334 -17.49 -30.82 19.76
C TYR A 334 -16.91 -30.91 21.17
N ARG A 335 -17.11 -29.91 22.03
CA ARG A 335 -16.63 -29.95 23.43
C ARG A 335 -17.26 -31.09 24.22
N VAL A 336 -18.55 -31.36 24.02
CA VAL A 336 -19.25 -32.49 24.64
C VAL A 336 -18.68 -33.81 24.15
N PHE A 337 -18.51 -33.98 22.83
CA PHE A 337 -17.94 -35.18 22.24
C PHE A 337 -16.48 -35.40 22.66
N LYS A 338 -15.66 -34.33 22.76
CA LYS A 338 -14.29 -34.39 23.24
C LYS A 338 -14.24 -34.81 24.72
N SER A 339 -15.07 -34.19 25.56
CA SER A 339 -15.16 -34.56 26.98
C SER A 339 -15.61 -36.02 27.19
N ILE A 340 -16.58 -36.49 26.40
CA ILE A 340 -17.03 -37.90 26.43
C ILE A 340 -15.92 -38.85 25.96
N LYS A 341 -15.10 -38.44 24.99
CA LYS A 341 -13.95 -39.23 24.52
C LYS A 341 -12.82 -39.28 25.54
N ASP A 342 -12.47 -38.14 26.15
CA ASP A 342 -11.37 -38.01 27.11
C ASP A 342 -11.64 -38.76 28.43
N VAL A 343 -12.92 -38.93 28.80
CA VAL A 343 -13.33 -39.72 29.98
C VAL A 343 -13.21 -41.24 29.75
N GLY A 344 -13.02 -41.69 28.50
CA GLY A 344 -12.58 -43.05 28.18
C GLY A 344 -13.54 -44.19 28.59
N THR A 345 -12.97 -45.36 28.88
CA THR A 345 -13.67 -46.65 29.07
C THR A 345 -14.66 -46.68 30.22
N GLN A 346 -14.67 -45.68 31.10
CA GLN A 346 -15.57 -45.54 32.25
C GLN A 346 -17.01 -45.17 31.86
N ILE A 347 -17.25 -44.82 30.60
CA ILE A 347 -18.57 -44.51 30.07
C ILE A 347 -19.23 -45.77 29.50
N ASP A 348 -20.50 -45.99 29.87
CA ASP A 348 -21.37 -47.06 29.37
C ASP A 348 -21.26 -47.12 27.83
N PRO A 349 -21.00 -48.30 27.23
CA PRO A 349 -20.77 -48.48 25.79
C PRO A 349 -21.76 -47.77 24.88
N LYS A 350 -23.00 -47.56 25.34
CA LYS A 350 -24.07 -46.86 24.62
C LYS A 350 -23.80 -45.38 24.37
N PHE A 351 -22.96 -44.75 25.19
CA PHE A 351 -22.56 -43.35 25.06
C PHE A 351 -21.16 -43.17 24.49
N ARG A 352 -20.45 -44.28 24.18
CA ARG A 352 -19.16 -44.20 23.48
C ARG A 352 -19.39 -43.68 22.07
N VAL A 353 -18.60 -42.70 21.70
CA VAL A 353 -18.68 -42.04 20.41
C VAL A 353 -17.72 -42.75 19.48
N PRO A 354 -18.18 -43.31 18.34
CA PRO A 354 -17.28 -43.90 17.36
C PRO A 354 -16.25 -42.88 16.89
N ASP A 355 -14.98 -43.27 16.74
CA ASP A 355 -13.90 -42.36 16.32
C ASP A 355 -14.21 -41.66 14.99
N ASP A 356 -14.85 -42.35 14.05
CA ASP A 356 -15.30 -41.79 12.77
C ASP A 356 -16.26 -40.60 12.95
N LYS A 357 -17.19 -40.71 13.91
CA LYS A 357 -18.18 -39.66 14.19
C LYS A 357 -17.53 -38.46 14.89
N PHE A 358 -16.52 -38.70 15.71
CA PHE A 358 -15.73 -37.65 16.34
C PHE A 358 -14.88 -36.88 15.32
N LYS A 359 -14.17 -37.60 14.42
CA LYS A 359 -13.42 -37.01 13.30
C LYS A 359 -14.32 -36.13 12.41
N PHE A 360 -15.52 -36.60 12.10
CA PHE A 360 -16.49 -35.82 11.32
C PHE A 360 -16.92 -34.51 11.99
N VAL A 361 -17.33 -34.56 13.27
CA VAL A 361 -17.78 -33.37 14.01
C VAL A 361 -16.65 -32.35 14.14
N ARG A 362 -15.42 -32.82 14.37
CA ARG A 362 -14.22 -31.98 14.39
C ARG A 362 -14.01 -31.24 13.08
N SER A 363 -13.99 -31.95 11.95
CA SER A 363 -13.81 -31.35 10.62
C SER A 363 -14.89 -30.31 10.31
N LEU A 364 -16.14 -30.57 10.70
CA LEU A 364 -17.25 -29.62 10.54
C LEU A 364 -17.07 -28.34 11.36
N VAL A 365 -16.58 -28.45 12.60
CA VAL A 365 -16.33 -27.28 13.47
C VAL A 365 -15.18 -26.43 12.94
N HIS A 366 -14.07 -27.04 12.51
CA HIS A 366 -12.97 -26.30 11.87
C HIS A 366 -13.40 -25.59 10.60
N PHE A 367 -14.18 -26.27 9.77
CA PHE A 367 -14.74 -25.70 8.55
C PHE A 367 -15.62 -24.47 8.86
N ASN A 368 -16.54 -24.59 9.82
CA ASN A 368 -17.41 -23.49 10.21
C ASN A 368 -16.63 -22.32 10.84
N PHE A 369 -15.59 -22.61 11.61
CA PHE A 369 -14.70 -21.61 12.19
C PHE A 369 -13.91 -20.85 11.12
N ALA A 370 -13.25 -21.56 10.21
CA ALA A 370 -12.48 -20.96 9.12
C ALA A 370 -13.37 -20.08 8.23
N ARG A 371 -14.53 -20.60 7.82
CA ARG A 371 -15.50 -19.87 6.98
C ARG A 371 -15.99 -18.57 7.61
N GLN A 372 -16.23 -18.54 8.92
CA GLN A 372 -16.67 -17.34 9.61
C GLN A 372 -15.56 -16.30 9.76
N LEU A 373 -14.34 -16.75 10.08
CA LEU A 373 -13.16 -15.90 10.06
C LEU A 373 -13.02 -15.23 8.69
N TYR A 374 -13.26 -15.97 7.61
CA TYR A 374 -13.18 -15.44 6.25
C TYR A 374 -14.25 -14.40 5.91
N GLU A 375 -15.51 -14.65 6.25
CA GLU A 375 -16.58 -13.68 6.05
C GLU A 375 -16.33 -12.40 6.87
N GLN A 376 -15.82 -12.53 8.10
CA GLN A 376 -15.42 -11.39 8.91
C GLN A 376 -14.28 -10.60 8.25
N SER A 377 -13.27 -11.28 7.70
CA SER A 377 -12.16 -10.63 6.96
C SER A 377 -12.66 -9.81 5.77
N LYS A 378 -13.57 -10.40 4.98
CA LYS A 378 -14.17 -9.78 3.80
C LYS A 378 -15.01 -8.55 4.17
N GLN A 379 -15.84 -8.67 5.20
CA GLN A 379 -16.69 -7.58 5.68
C GLN A 379 -15.84 -6.45 6.29
N SER A 380 -14.82 -6.78 7.08
CA SER A 380 -13.89 -5.81 7.66
C SER A 380 -13.12 -5.02 6.59
N SER A 381 -12.60 -5.70 5.57
CA SER A 381 -11.88 -5.05 4.48
C SER A 381 -12.79 -4.10 3.68
N PHE A 382 -14.05 -4.49 3.47
CA PHE A 382 -15.04 -3.62 2.82
C PHE A 382 -15.38 -2.40 3.66
N TYR A 383 -15.61 -2.61 4.94
CA TYR A 383 -15.92 -1.55 5.88
C TYR A 383 -14.77 -0.54 5.96
N PHE A 384 -13.53 -1.02 6.07
CA PHE A 384 -12.34 -0.19 6.03
C PHE A 384 -12.22 0.60 4.73
N PHE A 385 -12.50 -0.01 3.58
CA PHE A 385 -12.52 0.69 2.29
C PHE A 385 -13.50 1.86 2.27
N LEU A 386 -14.74 1.65 2.73
CA LEU A 386 -15.76 2.70 2.77
C LEU A 386 -15.37 3.83 3.72
N VAL A 387 -14.91 3.50 4.94
CA VAL A 387 -14.45 4.48 5.92
C VAL A 387 -13.24 5.26 5.40
N GLY A 388 -12.30 4.58 4.74
CA GLY A 388 -11.11 5.19 4.16
C GLY A 388 -11.44 6.18 3.04
N ILE A 389 -12.35 5.83 2.12
CA ILE A 389 -12.84 6.76 1.08
C ILE A 389 -13.53 7.96 1.72
N TYR A 390 -14.46 7.72 2.63
CA TYR A 390 -15.21 8.78 3.29
C TYR A 390 -14.28 9.77 4.01
N THR A 391 -13.33 9.26 4.80
CA THR A 391 -12.36 10.07 5.54
C THR A 391 -11.44 10.85 4.61
N GLY A 392 -10.98 10.22 3.52
CA GLY A 392 -10.18 10.88 2.49
C GLY A 392 -10.92 12.04 1.84
N VAL A 393 -12.13 11.81 1.33
CA VAL A 393 -12.94 12.83 0.67
C VAL A 393 -13.24 14.02 1.60
N ILE A 394 -13.63 13.76 2.84
CA ILE A 394 -13.85 14.84 3.84
C ILE A 394 -12.58 15.65 4.08
N THR A 395 -11.43 14.99 4.17
CA THR A 395 -10.14 15.67 4.38
C THR A 395 -9.76 16.54 3.19
N VAL A 396 -10.03 16.10 1.96
CA VAL A 396 -9.85 16.93 0.75
C VAL A 396 -10.76 18.16 0.79
N ILE A 397 -12.04 17.98 1.14
CA ILE A 397 -13.00 19.09 1.22
C ILE A 397 -12.53 20.12 2.25
N ASP A 398 -12.12 19.68 3.44
CA ASP A 398 -11.61 20.58 4.49
C ASP A 398 -10.32 21.31 4.06
N ALA A 399 -9.38 20.59 3.43
CA ALA A 399 -8.15 21.20 2.90
C ALA A 399 -8.44 22.22 1.76
N MET A 400 -9.45 21.95 0.92
CA MET A 400 -9.91 22.89 -0.11
C MET A 400 -10.52 24.15 0.51
N VAL A 401 -11.36 24.01 1.54
CA VAL A 401 -11.92 25.14 2.29
C VAL A 401 -10.80 26.01 2.89
N GLY A 402 -9.78 25.38 3.48
CA GLY A 402 -8.59 26.09 3.99
C GLY A 402 -7.80 26.80 2.89
N THR A 403 -7.69 26.19 1.71
CA THR A 403 -7.02 26.80 0.55
C THR A 403 -7.78 28.02 0.02
N VAL A 404 -9.12 27.99 0.02
CA VAL A 404 -9.96 29.14 -0.36
C VAL A 404 -9.71 30.32 0.58
N LEU A 405 -9.53 30.09 1.88
CA LEU A 405 -9.20 31.15 2.83
C LEU A 405 -7.84 31.81 2.51
N ILE A 406 -6.83 31.01 2.16
CA ILE A 406 -5.48 31.50 1.79
C ILE A 406 -5.55 32.40 0.54
N ILE A 407 -6.39 32.03 -0.43
CA ILE A 407 -6.56 32.74 -1.70
C ILE A 407 -7.39 34.02 -1.52
N LYS A 408 -8.59 33.90 -0.93
CA LYS A 408 -9.56 35.00 -0.85
C LYS A 408 -9.29 36.00 0.27
N ARG A 409 -8.61 35.59 1.36
CA ARG A 409 -8.18 36.45 2.48
C ARG A 409 -9.26 37.36 3.07
N HIS A 410 -10.52 36.95 3.02
CA HIS A 410 -11.64 37.72 3.58
C HIS A 410 -11.83 37.45 5.07
N LYS A 411 -11.96 38.52 5.89
CA LYS A 411 -12.20 38.42 7.34
C LYS A 411 -13.47 37.62 7.69
N PHE A 412 -14.50 37.67 6.85
CA PHE A 412 -15.76 36.91 7.03
C PHE A 412 -15.59 35.39 6.94
N LEU A 413 -14.63 34.90 6.15
CA LEU A 413 -14.39 33.46 5.98
C LEU A 413 -13.68 32.85 7.20
N LEU A 414 -12.99 33.67 8.01
CA LEU A 414 -12.18 33.20 9.13
C LEU A 414 -13.01 32.43 10.19
N PRO A 415 -14.11 32.96 10.76
CA PRO A 415 -14.90 32.24 11.77
C PRO A 415 -15.58 30.99 11.20
N ILE A 416 -16.04 31.04 9.94
CA ILE A 416 -16.65 29.88 9.27
C ILE A 416 -15.63 28.74 9.16
N VAL A 417 -14.41 29.05 8.73
CA VAL A 417 -13.34 28.05 8.57
C VAL A 417 -12.89 27.50 9.92
N VAL A 418 -12.91 28.30 11.00
CA VAL A 418 -12.67 27.81 12.37
C VAL A 418 -13.73 26.77 12.76
N ILE A 419 -15.02 27.04 12.54
CA ILE A 419 -16.11 26.11 12.83
C ILE A 419 -15.96 24.82 12.02
N VAL A 420 -15.65 24.91 10.72
CA VAL A 420 -15.43 23.75 9.86
C VAL A 420 -14.25 22.90 10.35
N ASN A 421 -13.12 23.51 10.72
CA ASN A 421 -11.96 22.78 11.24
C ASN A 421 -12.24 22.14 12.61
N PHE A 422 -13.11 22.76 13.43
CA PHE A 422 -13.55 22.19 14.70
C PHE A 422 -14.42 20.94 14.48
N PHE A 423 -15.43 21.01 13.60
CA PHE A 423 -16.20 19.81 13.24
C PHE A 423 -15.32 18.73 12.62
N TYR A 424 -14.39 19.10 11.74
CA TYR A 424 -13.42 18.18 11.16
C TYR A 424 -12.59 17.45 12.21
N PHE A 425 -12.15 18.14 13.27
CA PHE A 425 -11.47 17.50 14.40
C PHE A 425 -12.34 16.43 15.07
N PHE A 426 -13.60 16.75 15.41
CA PHE A 426 -14.52 15.79 16.02
C PHE A 426 -14.81 14.60 15.11
N THR A 427 -15.03 14.83 13.82
CA THR A 427 -15.29 13.76 12.85
C THR A 427 -14.11 12.77 12.78
N ASN A 428 -12.87 13.25 12.85
CA ASN A 428 -11.70 12.36 12.87
C ASN A 428 -11.56 11.57 14.18
N ILE A 429 -12.03 12.08 15.33
CA ILE A 429 -12.13 11.28 16.56
C ILE A 429 -13.10 10.12 16.34
N VAL A 430 -14.26 10.37 15.71
CA VAL A 430 -15.22 9.31 15.37
C VAL A 430 -14.58 8.30 14.42
N HIS A 431 -13.87 8.74 13.38
CA HIS A 431 -13.15 7.85 12.47
C HIS A 431 -12.12 6.97 13.17
N CYS A 432 -11.40 7.50 14.18
CA CYS A 432 -10.51 6.69 15.00
C CYS A 432 -11.25 5.54 15.67
N ILE A 433 -12.45 5.78 16.23
CA ILE A 433 -13.28 4.74 16.85
C ILE A 433 -13.70 3.69 15.82
N LEU A 434 -14.17 4.12 14.64
CA LEU A 434 -14.58 3.21 13.57
C LEU A 434 -13.42 2.33 13.07
N LEU A 435 -12.21 2.87 12.98
CA LEU A 435 -11.01 2.13 12.56
C LEU A 435 -10.51 1.11 13.59
N GLN A 436 -10.97 1.16 14.85
CA GLN A 436 -10.59 0.15 15.85
C GLN A 436 -11.11 -1.24 15.49
N PHE A 437 -12.32 -1.35 14.93
CA PHE A 437 -12.92 -2.63 14.55
C PHE A 437 -12.03 -3.45 13.59
N PRO A 438 -11.63 -2.94 12.41
CA PRO A 438 -10.75 -3.69 11.50
C PRO A 438 -9.37 -3.95 12.12
N MET A 439 -8.84 -3.06 12.96
CA MET A 439 -7.59 -3.29 13.69
C MET A 439 -7.68 -4.48 14.65
N TYR A 440 -8.73 -4.55 15.47
CA TYR A 440 -8.91 -5.67 16.40
C TYR A 440 -9.11 -6.99 15.66
N LEU A 441 -9.89 -6.99 14.58
CA LEU A 441 -10.09 -8.19 13.77
C LEU A 441 -8.77 -8.67 13.15
N SER A 442 -7.96 -7.76 12.61
CA SER A 442 -6.63 -8.13 12.05
C SER A 442 -5.70 -8.78 13.09
N LYS A 443 -5.79 -8.38 14.37
CA LYS A 443 -5.02 -8.98 15.46
C LYS A 443 -5.48 -10.41 15.78
N ILE A 444 -6.76 -10.72 15.59
CA ILE A 444 -7.30 -12.08 15.75
C ILE A 444 -6.65 -13.01 14.73
N PHE A 445 -6.57 -12.61 13.46
CA PHE A 445 -5.90 -13.41 12.41
C PHE A 445 -4.42 -13.68 12.72
N CYS A 446 -3.72 -12.70 13.29
CA CYS A 446 -2.32 -12.89 13.69
C CYS A 446 -2.13 -13.90 14.83
N LYS A 447 -3.20 -14.21 15.57
CA LYS A 447 -3.21 -15.11 16.72
C LYS A 447 -4.14 -16.30 16.50
N VAL A 448 -4.50 -16.61 15.26
CA VAL A 448 -5.51 -17.64 14.94
C VAL A 448 -5.16 -19.00 15.57
N THR A 449 -3.88 -19.34 15.65
CA THR A 449 -3.35 -20.56 16.30
C THR A 449 -3.71 -20.65 17.78
N SER A 450 -3.78 -19.52 18.49
CA SER A 450 -4.18 -19.50 19.91
C SER A 450 -5.69 -19.66 20.13
N TYR A 451 -6.49 -19.52 19.07
CA TYR A 451 -7.94 -19.64 19.12
C TYR A 451 -8.44 -20.99 18.57
N ALA A 452 -7.57 -21.78 17.94
CA ALA A 452 -7.89 -23.15 17.58
C ALA A 452 -7.92 -24.04 18.82
N THR A 453 -8.90 -24.94 18.86
CA THR A 453 -9.21 -25.76 20.05
C THR A 453 -8.57 -27.16 20.01
N ASP A 454 -7.73 -27.43 19.00
CA ASP A 454 -7.27 -28.78 18.69
C ASP A 454 -5.77 -28.99 18.87
N GLU A 455 -5.44 -30.15 19.44
CA GLU A 455 -4.10 -30.73 19.54
C GLU A 455 -3.54 -31.18 18.17
N GLU A 456 -4.40 -31.35 17.16
CA GLU A 456 -4.03 -31.72 15.77
C GLU A 456 -3.78 -30.51 14.85
N GLY A 457 -3.86 -29.27 15.37
CA GLY A 457 -3.49 -28.06 14.62
C GLY A 457 -4.54 -27.52 13.62
N ILE A 458 -4.23 -26.38 13.01
CA ILE A 458 -5.04 -25.72 11.97
C ILE A 458 -4.54 -26.18 10.59
N LEU A 459 -5.47 -26.39 9.65
CA LEU A 459 -5.15 -26.64 8.23
C LEU A 459 -4.20 -25.57 7.65
N PHE A 460 -3.24 -26.00 6.83
CA PHE A 460 -2.24 -25.15 6.19
C PHE A 460 -2.88 -23.97 5.45
N GLU A 461 -3.94 -24.24 4.69
CA GLU A 461 -4.65 -23.28 3.86
C GLU A 461 -5.27 -22.17 4.71
N THR A 462 -5.80 -22.56 5.87
CA THR A 462 -6.41 -21.63 6.82
C THR A 462 -5.38 -20.79 7.54
N LEU A 463 -4.26 -21.40 7.90
CA LEU A 463 -3.12 -20.67 8.43
C LEU A 463 -2.59 -19.66 7.39
N ALA A 464 -2.50 -20.06 6.12
CA ALA A 464 -1.94 -19.24 5.07
C ALA A 464 -2.80 -18.00 4.75
N LEU A 465 -4.12 -18.18 4.62
CA LEU A 465 -5.06 -17.07 4.46
C LEU A 465 -5.10 -16.16 5.69
N SER A 466 -4.92 -16.71 6.89
CA SER A 466 -4.85 -15.93 8.13
C SER A 466 -3.56 -15.11 8.21
N HIS A 467 -2.43 -15.63 7.77
CA HIS A 467 -1.18 -14.87 7.66
C HIS A 467 -1.29 -13.70 6.67
N LEU A 468 -1.89 -13.95 5.50
CA LEU A 468 -2.17 -12.90 4.51
C LEU A 468 -3.11 -11.83 5.10
N SER A 469 -4.19 -12.24 5.77
CA SER A 469 -5.13 -11.32 6.43
C SER A 469 -4.48 -10.54 7.59
N CYS A 470 -3.56 -11.15 8.32
CA CYS A 470 -2.81 -10.51 9.40
C CYS A 470 -1.94 -9.34 8.89
N LYS A 471 -1.42 -9.40 7.65
CA LYS A 471 -0.60 -8.30 7.08
C LYS A 471 -1.39 -6.99 6.90
N LEU A 472 -2.72 -7.06 6.73
CA LEU A 472 -3.58 -5.87 6.71
C LEU A 472 -3.53 -5.06 8.01
N LYS A 473 -3.13 -5.67 9.14
CA LYS A 473 -2.90 -4.98 10.40
C LYS A 473 -1.98 -3.77 10.24
N TYR A 474 -0.93 -3.89 9.45
CA TYR A 474 0.00 -2.78 9.22
C TYR A 474 -0.66 -1.62 8.49
N VAL A 475 -1.47 -1.92 7.47
CA VAL A 475 -2.24 -0.91 6.73
C VAL A 475 -3.24 -0.23 7.67
N TYR A 476 -3.99 -1.01 8.45
CA TYR A 476 -4.98 -0.47 9.40
C TYR A 476 -4.35 0.38 10.49
N ASN A 477 -3.24 -0.07 11.08
CA ASN A 477 -2.51 0.69 12.09
C ASN A 477 -1.95 2.01 11.52
N CYS A 478 -1.40 1.98 10.30
CA CYS A 478 -0.91 3.19 9.64
C CYS A 478 -2.05 4.17 9.36
N SER A 479 -3.19 3.71 8.85
CA SER A 479 -4.35 4.57 8.61
C SER A 479 -4.93 5.13 9.91
N PHE A 480 -4.97 4.34 10.99
CA PHE A 480 -5.37 4.82 12.31
C PHE A 480 -4.44 5.94 12.83
N ALA A 481 -3.12 5.72 12.79
CA ALA A 481 -2.14 6.74 13.17
C ALA A 481 -2.27 8.00 12.32
N LEU A 482 -2.57 7.84 11.03
CA LEU A 482 -2.77 8.96 10.13
C LEU A 482 -4.06 9.74 10.43
N VAL A 483 -5.16 9.08 10.79
CA VAL A 483 -6.38 9.77 11.20
C VAL A 483 -6.17 10.55 12.51
N ILE A 484 -5.39 10.01 13.46
CA ILE A 484 -4.96 10.76 14.64
C ILE A 484 -4.17 12.00 14.22
N PHE A 485 -3.20 11.84 13.32
CA PHE A 485 -2.41 12.96 12.80
C PHE A 485 -3.30 14.03 12.14
N LEU A 486 -4.28 13.62 11.33
CA LEU A 486 -5.26 14.52 10.70
C LEU A 486 -6.12 15.25 11.74
N ALA A 487 -6.54 14.59 12.82
CA ALA A 487 -7.24 15.23 13.93
C ALA A 487 -6.35 16.32 14.56
N VAL A 488 -5.09 16.00 14.87
CA VAL A 488 -4.11 16.96 15.42
C VAL A 488 -3.91 18.14 14.48
N LEU A 489 -3.83 17.92 13.16
CA LEU A 489 -3.76 19.00 12.18
C LEU A 489 -5.02 19.87 12.16
N GLY A 490 -6.21 19.26 12.31
CA GLY A 490 -7.47 19.98 12.45
C GLY A 490 -7.47 20.92 13.65
N PHE A 491 -7.04 20.42 14.81
CA PHE A 491 -6.91 21.22 16.03
C PHE A 491 -5.85 22.32 15.91
N ALA A 492 -4.67 21.99 15.36
CA ALA A 492 -3.61 22.96 15.11
C ALA A 492 -4.07 24.09 14.18
N ASN A 493 -4.89 23.79 13.17
CA ASN A 493 -5.49 24.79 12.30
C ASN A 493 -6.42 25.74 13.06
N VAL A 494 -7.26 25.23 13.98
CA VAL A 494 -8.14 26.06 14.82
C VAL A 494 -7.30 27.03 15.65
N VAL A 495 -6.25 26.54 16.31
CA VAL A 495 -5.34 27.36 17.13
C VAL A 495 -4.64 28.42 16.27
N ASN A 496 -4.11 28.03 15.11
CA ASN A 496 -3.40 28.93 14.21
C ASN A 496 -4.33 30.02 13.67
N LEU A 497 -5.57 29.68 13.30
CA LEU A 497 -6.58 30.63 12.86
C LEU A 497 -7.01 31.59 13.98
N TYR A 498 -7.07 31.13 15.24
CA TYR A 498 -7.32 32.00 16.39
C TYR A 498 -6.22 33.05 16.57
N PHE A 499 -4.95 32.66 16.45
CA PHE A 499 -3.84 33.63 16.52
C PHE A 499 -3.83 34.59 15.34
N ILE A 500 -4.14 34.12 14.13
CA ILE A 500 -4.29 34.97 12.94
C ILE A 500 -5.46 35.95 13.12
N HIS A 501 -6.56 35.53 13.76
CA HIS A 501 -7.68 36.42 14.10
C HIS A 501 -7.26 37.50 15.10
N LYS A 502 -6.56 37.12 16.17
CA LYS A 502 -6.13 38.04 17.23
C LYS A 502 -5.11 39.08 16.75
N ALA A 503 -4.30 38.74 15.74
CA ALA A 503 -3.28 39.62 15.17
C ALA A 503 -3.81 40.63 14.13
N HIS A 504 -5.08 40.54 13.70
CA HIS A 504 -5.68 41.31 12.59
C HIS A 504 -7.01 41.96 12.95
#